data_AF-A0A6H2A3K3-F1
#
_entry.id   AF-A0A6H2A3K3-F1
#
_cell.length_a   1.000
_cell.length_b   1.000
_cell.length_c   1.000
_cell.angle_alpha   90.00
_cell.angle_beta   90.00
_cell.angle_gamma   90.00
#
_symmetry.space_group_name_H-M   'P 1'
#
loop_
_entity.id
_entity.type
_entity.pdbx_description
1 polymer ?
#
loop_
_entity_poly.entity_id
_entity_poly.type
_entity_poly.pdbx_seq_one_letter_code
_entity_poly.pdbx_strand_id
1 'polypeptide(L)'
;MHPLYSIINDVEKTHSGLGNAMAFSIICVKARECLLLVAPSGCGKSVITDTLAKIHPEAYPLLSITKARLSTFKDVFSNFRGVVLMDDMASAGSMYERKETLVAFSVLCYSHFISKHTFTSDFEITDFHGATVMNIQPAILAEIYTYPEWESLLREKTLRYYHLYRPTKPCQDSPSFKVDWGIDIDLVKKPDYRYKLYSKVEAIAGIQWGDARLQEHVSILLRASAALDKRQTVTNDDFALLHRLMKPMTVERYVMHKTGFEVGRWMDTNLAATLVEFASWKNISIDRIARDYKISPSTVYQLLSQIKEWFVASETMTKRLVPKPELKKVLKEAGVER
;
A
#
# COMPACT_ATOMS: atom_id res chain seq x y z
N MET A 1 24.55 -6.21 5.47
CA MET A 1 23.58 -5.18 5.03
C MET A 1 22.43 -5.91 4.38
N HIS A 2 21.19 -5.68 4.83
CA HIS A 2 20.01 -6.43 4.35
C HIS A 2 19.84 -6.33 2.82
N PRO A 3 19.51 -7.41 2.09
CA PRO A 3 19.46 -7.43 0.62
C PRO A 3 18.50 -6.40 0.02
N LEU A 4 17.38 -6.14 0.72
CA LEU A 4 16.41 -5.11 0.31
C LEU A 4 17.00 -3.70 0.22
N TYR A 5 18.07 -3.35 0.95
CA TYR A 5 18.73 -2.05 0.78
C TYR A 5 19.38 -1.93 -0.60
N SER A 6 19.94 -3.02 -1.14
CA SER A 6 20.47 -3.02 -2.51
C SER A 6 19.35 -2.80 -3.52
N ILE A 7 18.22 -3.52 -3.36
CA ILE A 7 17.06 -3.37 -4.25
C ILE A 7 16.51 -1.95 -4.21
N ILE A 8 16.38 -1.35 -3.02
CA ILE A 8 15.98 0.06 -2.89
C ILE A 8 16.92 0.94 -3.72
N ASN A 9 18.23 0.81 -3.53
CA ASN A 9 19.21 1.63 -4.24
C ASN A 9 19.17 1.41 -5.76
N ASP A 10 18.98 0.18 -6.22
CA ASP A 10 18.93 -0.15 -7.66
C ASP A 10 17.67 0.40 -8.32
N VAL A 11 16.52 0.34 -7.64
CA VAL A 11 15.29 0.97 -8.09
C VAL A 11 15.43 2.49 -8.10
N GLU A 12 15.96 3.11 -7.04
CA GLU A 12 16.12 4.56 -6.94
C GLU A 12 17.02 5.17 -8.02
N LYS A 13 17.98 4.41 -8.56
CA LYS A 13 18.83 4.85 -9.69
C LYS A 13 18.04 5.18 -10.96
N THR A 14 16.96 4.44 -11.22
CA THR A 14 16.16 4.55 -12.45
C THR A 14 14.77 5.14 -12.21
N HIS A 15 14.20 4.85 -11.04
CA HIS A 15 12.83 5.17 -10.64
C HIS A 15 12.82 5.82 -9.26
N SER A 16 13.31 7.05 -9.18
CA SER A 16 13.41 7.76 -7.91
C SER A 16 12.06 7.89 -7.19
N GLY A 17 12.06 7.53 -5.91
CA GLY A 17 10.90 7.49 -5.02
C GLY A 17 10.23 6.11 -4.90
N LEU A 18 10.46 5.17 -5.83
CA LEU A 18 9.80 3.86 -5.83
C LEU A 18 10.50 2.80 -4.98
N GLY A 19 11.75 2.99 -4.57
CA GLY A 19 12.57 1.93 -3.97
C GLY A 19 11.99 1.37 -2.68
N ASN A 20 11.54 2.25 -1.77
CA ASN A 20 10.93 1.80 -0.51
C ASN A 20 9.59 1.06 -0.76
N ALA A 21 8.77 1.54 -1.70
CA ALA A 21 7.48 0.92 -2.01
C ALA A 21 7.67 -0.49 -2.63
N MET A 22 8.66 -0.63 -3.53
CA MET A 22 9.06 -1.92 -4.09
C MET A 22 9.53 -2.88 -2.99
N ALA A 23 10.45 -2.45 -2.13
CA ALA A 23 10.98 -3.29 -1.06
C ALA A 23 9.88 -3.73 -0.07
N PHE A 24 8.98 -2.82 0.30
CA PHE A 24 7.85 -3.17 1.17
C PHE A 24 6.89 -4.15 0.50
N SER A 25 6.65 -4.01 -0.81
CA SER A 25 5.82 -4.95 -1.56
C SER A 25 6.44 -6.34 -1.60
N ILE A 26 7.76 -6.47 -1.77
CA ILE A 26 8.47 -7.76 -1.70
C ILE A 26 8.32 -8.40 -0.32
N ILE A 27 8.42 -7.62 0.77
CA ILE A 27 8.16 -8.12 2.12
C ILE A 27 6.73 -8.65 2.24
N CYS A 28 5.73 -7.89 1.77
CA CYS A 28 4.33 -8.31 1.84
C CYS A 28 4.07 -9.59 1.03
N VAL A 29 4.70 -9.71 -0.14
CA VAL A 29 4.63 -10.93 -0.96
C VAL A 29 5.22 -12.12 -0.20
N LYS A 30 6.40 -11.96 0.40
CA LYS A 30 7.01 -13.01 1.22
C LYS A 30 6.18 -13.35 2.47
N ALA A 31 5.53 -12.36 3.05
CA ALA A 31 4.65 -12.51 4.21
C ALA A 31 3.29 -13.15 3.86
N ARG A 32 2.98 -13.37 2.57
CA ARG A 32 1.68 -13.90 2.09
C ARG A 32 0.51 -12.97 2.44
N GLU A 33 0.76 -11.66 2.39
CA GLU A 33 -0.16 -10.63 2.86
C GLU A 33 -0.97 -9.97 1.75
N CYS A 34 -2.06 -9.30 2.14
CA CYS A 34 -2.90 -8.51 1.25
C CYS A 34 -2.51 -7.03 1.31
N LEU A 35 -1.78 -6.54 0.30
CA LEU A 35 -1.27 -5.17 0.21
C LEU A 35 -2.11 -4.31 -0.73
N LEU A 36 -2.57 -3.16 -0.23
CA LEU A 36 -3.15 -2.06 -0.99
C LEU A 36 -2.09 -0.97 -1.20
N LEU A 37 -1.63 -0.79 -2.44
CA LEU A 37 -0.76 0.32 -2.84
C LEU A 37 -1.62 1.54 -3.15
N VAL A 38 -1.71 2.47 -2.20
CA VAL A 38 -2.55 3.66 -2.27
C VAL A 38 -1.75 4.84 -2.82
N ALA A 39 -2.09 5.32 -4.02
CA ALA A 39 -1.56 6.57 -4.55
C ALA A 39 -2.41 7.10 -5.71
N PRO A 40 -2.37 8.42 -6.00
CA PRO A 40 -2.95 8.98 -7.22
C PRO A 40 -2.45 8.29 -8.50
N SER A 41 -3.16 8.55 -9.61
CA SER A 41 -2.70 8.11 -10.92
C SER A 41 -1.35 8.74 -11.28
N GLY A 42 -0.52 8.00 -12.02
CA GLY A 42 0.78 8.48 -12.48
C GLY A 42 1.88 8.50 -11.41
N CYS A 43 1.72 7.78 -10.29
CA CYS A 43 2.74 7.65 -9.23
C CYS A 43 3.60 6.38 -9.36
N GLY A 44 3.59 5.69 -10.51
CA GLY A 44 4.43 4.52 -10.73
C GLY A 44 3.99 3.24 -10.02
N LYS A 45 2.77 3.18 -9.48
CA LYS A 45 2.20 1.95 -8.88
C LYS A 45 2.24 0.76 -9.85
N SER A 46 1.90 0.98 -11.12
CA SER A 46 1.93 -0.08 -12.14
C SER A 46 3.32 -0.62 -12.42
N VAL A 47 4.35 0.22 -12.30
CA VAL A 47 5.74 -0.24 -12.39
C VAL A 47 6.06 -1.23 -11.28
N ILE A 48 5.48 -1.07 -10.09
CA ILE A 48 5.70 -1.99 -8.97
C ILE A 48 5.09 -3.36 -9.29
N THR A 49 3.81 -3.40 -9.65
CA THR A 49 3.08 -4.63 -9.99
C THR A 49 3.67 -5.32 -11.22
N ASP A 50 4.02 -4.59 -12.28
CA ASP A 50 4.68 -5.16 -13.48
C ASP A 50 6.06 -5.74 -13.16
N THR A 51 6.81 -5.10 -12.28
CA THR A 51 8.12 -5.61 -11.87
C THR A 51 7.97 -6.85 -10.99
N LEU A 52 7.01 -6.85 -10.05
CA LEU A 52 6.69 -8.04 -9.25
C LEU A 52 6.30 -9.23 -10.13
N ALA A 53 5.52 -8.99 -11.20
CA ALA A 53 5.13 -10.01 -12.16
C ALA A 53 6.33 -10.65 -12.88
N LYS A 54 7.41 -9.87 -13.09
CA LYS A 54 8.64 -10.34 -13.75
C LYS A 54 9.59 -11.08 -12.81
N ILE A 55 9.63 -10.70 -11.53
CA ILE A 55 10.63 -11.21 -10.57
C ILE A 55 10.10 -12.34 -9.67
N HIS A 56 8.79 -12.50 -9.53
CA HIS A 56 8.19 -13.58 -8.75
C HIS A 56 7.92 -14.80 -9.65
N PRO A 57 8.36 -16.02 -9.27
CA PRO A 57 8.24 -17.21 -10.12
C PRO A 57 6.79 -17.61 -10.40
N GLU A 58 5.89 -17.38 -9.44
CA GLU A 58 4.46 -17.70 -9.53
C GLU A 58 3.62 -16.42 -9.42
N ALA A 59 3.77 -15.51 -10.37
CA ALA A 59 2.95 -14.30 -10.44
C ALA A 59 1.69 -14.53 -11.27
N TYR A 60 0.54 -14.08 -10.77
CA TYR A 60 -0.75 -14.18 -11.44
C TYR A 60 -1.38 -12.78 -11.60
N PRO A 61 -1.11 -12.09 -12.72
CA PRO A 61 -1.74 -10.80 -13.01
C PRO A 61 -3.24 -10.95 -13.26
N LEU A 62 -4.02 -10.09 -12.64
CA LEU A 62 -5.47 -10.03 -12.76
C LEU A 62 -5.94 -8.60 -12.91
N LEU A 63 -6.93 -8.39 -13.77
CA LEU A 63 -7.57 -7.08 -13.89
C LEU A 63 -8.54 -6.84 -12.72
N SER A 64 -9.50 -7.75 -12.54
CA SER A 64 -10.41 -7.77 -11.40
C SER A 64 -11.20 -9.09 -11.35
N ILE A 65 -11.64 -9.51 -10.15
CA ILE A 65 -12.47 -10.72 -9.99
C ILE A 65 -13.50 -10.50 -8.88
N THR A 66 -14.78 -10.64 -9.20
CA THR A 66 -15.85 -10.71 -8.19
C THR A 66 -15.87 -12.08 -7.49
N LYS A 67 -16.41 -12.17 -6.27
CA LYS A 67 -16.62 -13.47 -5.60
C LYS A 67 -17.41 -14.48 -6.43
N ALA A 68 -18.32 -14.01 -7.30
CA ALA A 68 -19.10 -14.88 -8.18
C ALA A 68 -18.24 -15.49 -9.30
N ARG A 69 -17.18 -14.81 -9.74
CA ARG A 69 -16.22 -15.34 -10.71
C ARG A 69 -15.04 -16.05 -10.06
N LEU A 70 -14.82 -15.94 -8.74
CA LEU A 70 -13.80 -16.76 -8.07
C LEU A 70 -14.04 -18.26 -8.21
N SER A 71 -15.28 -18.71 -8.40
CA SER A 71 -15.59 -20.10 -8.69
C SER A 71 -14.86 -20.63 -9.94
N THR A 72 -14.63 -19.78 -10.94
CA THR A 72 -13.89 -20.17 -12.16
C THR A 72 -12.38 -20.24 -11.95
N PHE A 73 -11.88 -19.70 -10.84
CA PHE A 73 -10.46 -19.73 -10.45
C PHE A 73 -10.21 -20.66 -9.27
N LYS A 74 -11.19 -21.48 -8.87
CA LYS A 74 -11.08 -22.41 -7.74
C LYS A 74 -9.83 -23.27 -7.86
N ASP A 75 -9.62 -23.89 -9.01
CA ASP A 75 -8.52 -24.83 -9.22
C ASP A 75 -7.16 -24.10 -9.28
N VAL A 76 -7.16 -22.84 -9.74
CA VAL A 76 -5.95 -22.00 -9.80
C VAL A 76 -5.51 -21.56 -8.41
N PHE A 77 -6.48 -21.19 -7.55
CA PHE A 77 -6.18 -20.61 -6.24
C PHE A 77 -6.15 -21.63 -5.11
N SER A 78 -6.59 -22.87 -5.33
CA SER A 78 -6.42 -23.93 -4.36
C SER A 78 -4.97 -24.42 -4.33
N ASN A 79 -4.38 -24.57 -3.15
CA ASN A 79 -2.95 -24.87 -2.95
C ASN A 79 -1.98 -23.81 -3.52
N PHE A 80 -2.46 -22.58 -3.73
CA PHE A 80 -1.67 -21.51 -4.34
C PHE A 80 -0.62 -20.96 -3.36
N ARG A 81 0.61 -20.77 -3.83
CA ARG A 81 1.76 -20.21 -3.07
C ARG A 81 2.36 -18.96 -3.71
N GLY A 82 1.73 -18.47 -4.78
CA GLY A 82 2.22 -17.36 -5.59
C GLY A 82 1.80 -15.98 -5.11
N VAL A 83 1.83 -15.02 -6.03
CA VAL A 83 1.32 -13.65 -5.81
C VAL A 83 0.25 -13.31 -6.85
N VAL A 84 -0.90 -12.82 -6.39
CA VAL A 84 -1.92 -12.22 -7.24
C VAL A 84 -1.65 -10.72 -7.36
N LEU A 85 -1.59 -10.21 -8.59
CA LEU A 85 -1.24 -8.82 -8.87
C LEU A 85 -2.40 -8.12 -9.57
N MET A 86 -2.93 -7.05 -8.99
CA MET A 86 -4.01 -6.26 -9.59
C MET A 86 -3.56 -4.84 -9.86
N ASP A 87 -3.40 -4.53 -11.14
CA ASP A 87 -2.73 -3.29 -11.55
C ASP A 87 -3.58 -2.04 -11.41
N ASP A 88 -4.89 -2.15 -11.58
CA ASP A 88 -5.79 -1.04 -11.39
C ASP A 88 -7.18 -1.50 -10.96
N MET A 89 -7.53 -1.24 -9.71
CA MET A 89 -8.88 -1.47 -9.20
C MET A 89 -9.94 -0.62 -9.93
N ALA A 90 -9.57 0.46 -10.62
CA ALA A 90 -10.49 1.21 -11.45
C ALA A 90 -11.00 0.38 -12.64
N SER A 91 -10.22 -0.61 -13.10
CA SER A 91 -10.61 -1.52 -14.19
C SER A 91 -11.68 -2.53 -13.77
N ALA A 92 -11.84 -2.76 -12.46
CA ALA A 92 -12.99 -3.48 -11.94
C ALA A 92 -14.24 -2.62 -12.16
N GLY A 93 -15.19 -3.15 -12.93
CA GLY A 93 -16.28 -2.39 -13.54
C GLY A 93 -17.06 -1.54 -12.54
N SER A 94 -17.97 -2.16 -11.78
CA SER A 94 -18.78 -1.42 -10.81
C SER A 94 -18.11 -1.30 -9.44
N MET A 95 -18.56 -0.33 -8.65
CA MET A 95 -18.16 -0.15 -7.24
C MET A 95 -18.36 -1.44 -6.41
N TYR A 96 -19.43 -2.18 -6.69
CA TYR A 96 -19.70 -3.48 -6.08
C TYR A 96 -18.60 -4.51 -6.39
N GLU A 97 -18.15 -4.57 -7.65
CA GLU A 97 -17.10 -5.52 -8.06
C GLU A 97 -15.76 -5.20 -7.39
N ARG A 98 -15.42 -3.91 -7.27
CA ARG A 98 -14.24 -3.45 -6.53
C ARG A 98 -14.27 -3.91 -5.09
N LYS A 99 -15.39 -3.65 -4.41
CA LYS A 99 -15.60 -4.05 -3.01
C LYS A 99 -15.48 -5.56 -2.84
N GLU A 100 -16.20 -6.34 -3.65
CA GLU A 100 -16.19 -7.81 -3.54
C GLU A 100 -14.82 -8.40 -3.83
N THR A 101 -14.07 -7.86 -4.79
CA THR A 101 -12.68 -8.27 -5.10
C THR A 101 -11.80 -8.09 -3.85
N LEU A 102 -11.81 -6.90 -3.24
CA LEU A 102 -11.02 -6.61 -2.04
C LEU A 102 -11.40 -7.49 -0.86
N VAL A 103 -12.70 -7.67 -0.61
CA VAL A 103 -13.17 -8.54 0.47
C VAL A 103 -12.75 -9.98 0.21
N ALA A 104 -12.80 -10.45 -1.03
CA ALA A 104 -12.43 -11.83 -1.33
C ALA A 104 -10.94 -12.08 -1.12
N PHE A 105 -10.06 -11.23 -1.67
CA PHE A 105 -8.61 -11.43 -1.55
C PHE A 105 -8.08 -11.13 -0.14
N SER A 106 -8.67 -10.17 0.58
CA SER A 106 -8.32 -9.97 1.99
C SER A 106 -8.68 -11.19 2.86
N VAL A 107 -9.82 -11.84 2.58
CA VAL A 107 -10.21 -13.07 3.29
C VAL A 107 -9.36 -14.26 2.85
N LEU A 108 -9.05 -14.41 1.55
CA LEU A 108 -8.17 -15.48 1.03
C LEU A 108 -6.78 -15.42 1.68
N CYS A 109 -6.11 -14.27 1.61
CA CYS A 109 -4.77 -14.10 2.18
C CYS A 109 -4.76 -14.35 3.70
N TYR A 110 -5.78 -13.86 4.41
CA TYR A 110 -5.81 -13.99 5.87
C TYR A 110 -6.22 -15.39 6.35
N SER A 111 -7.25 -15.99 5.74
CA SER A 111 -7.88 -17.21 6.25
C SER A 111 -7.34 -18.47 5.57
N HIS A 112 -6.60 -18.32 4.46
CA HIS A 112 -6.13 -19.41 3.60
C HIS A 112 -7.22 -20.25 2.94
N PHE A 113 -8.49 -19.88 3.09
CA PHE A 113 -9.61 -20.49 2.41
C PHE A 113 -10.77 -19.51 2.21
N ILE A 114 -11.60 -19.79 1.21
CA ILE A 114 -12.96 -19.24 1.09
C ILE A 114 -13.88 -20.40 0.73
N SER A 115 -14.99 -20.50 1.44
CA SER A 115 -16.11 -21.33 1.05
C SER A 115 -17.34 -20.45 0.83
N LYS A 116 -18.07 -20.71 -0.26
CA LYS A 116 -19.35 -20.08 -0.53
C LYS A 116 -20.35 -21.14 -0.99
N HIS A 117 -21.33 -21.40 -0.15
CA HIS A 117 -22.48 -22.26 -0.44
C HIS A 117 -23.73 -21.41 -0.55
N THR A 118 -24.15 -21.14 -1.79
CA THR A 118 -25.38 -20.38 -2.10
C THR A 118 -26.18 -21.14 -3.15
N PHE A 119 -27.48 -20.85 -3.27
CA PHE A 119 -28.35 -21.51 -4.26
C PHE A 119 -27.82 -21.42 -5.70
N THR A 120 -27.04 -20.39 -6.03
CA THR A 120 -26.50 -20.13 -7.37
C THR A 120 -25.01 -20.38 -7.53
N SER A 121 -24.28 -20.66 -6.45
CA SER A 121 -22.83 -20.83 -6.48
C SER A 121 -22.37 -21.67 -5.29
N ASP A 122 -21.73 -22.78 -5.60
CA ASP A 122 -21.08 -23.68 -4.66
C ASP A 122 -19.61 -23.85 -5.05
N PHE A 123 -18.71 -23.22 -4.30
CA PHE A 123 -17.27 -23.40 -4.51
C PHE A 123 -16.49 -23.23 -3.22
N GLU A 124 -15.30 -23.81 -3.23
CA GLU A 124 -14.37 -23.78 -2.12
C GLU A 124 -12.95 -23.63 -2.65
N ILE A 125 -12.23 -22.63 -2.17
CA ILE A 125 -10.79 -22.47 -2.38
C ILE A 125 -10.12 -22.82 -1.05
N THR A 126 -9.22 -23.79 -1.06
CA THR A 126 -8.51 -24.26 0.14
C THR A 126 -7.00 -24.12 0.00
N ASP A 127 -6.29 -24.01 1.13
CA ASP A 127 -4.82 -23.98 1.16
C ASP A 127 -4.22 -22.83 0.31
N PHE A 128 -4.84 -21.65 0.37
CA PHE A 128 -4.30 -20.44 -0.26
C PHE A 128 -3.24 -19.80 0.66
N HIS A 129 -1.97 -19.96 0.33
CA HIS A 129 -0.85 -19.33 1.04
C HIS A 129 -0.10 -18.38 0.10
N GLY A 130 -0.86 -17.66 -0.74
CA GLY A 130 -0.34 -16.61 -1.61
C GLY A 130 -0.52 -15.21 -1.05
N ALA A 131 0.15 -14.24 -1.67
CA ALA A 131 -0.03 -12.82 -1.41
C ALA A 131 -0.94 -12.16 -2.45
N THR A 132 -1.47 -10.99 -2.14
CA THR A 132 -2.16 -10.15 -3.12
C THR A 132 -1.62 -8.73 -3.06
N VAL A 133 -1.26 -8.13 -4.19
CA VAL A 133 -0.88 -6.71 -4.30
C VAL A 133 -1.87 -6.01 -5.22
N MET A 134 -2.60 -5.02 -4.69
CA MET A 134 -3.63 -4.28 -5.42
C MET A 134 -3.31 -2.80 -5.43
N ASN A 135 -3.23 -2.22 -6.62
CA ASN A 135 -3.10 -0.79 -6.81
C ASN A 135 -4.46 -0.10 -6.68
N ILE A 136 -4.52 0.93 -5.85
CA ILE A 136 -5.76 1.66 -5.59
C ILE A 136 -5.54 3.18 -5.54
N GLN A 137 -6.45 3.92 -6.15
CA GLN A 137 -6.47 5.38 -6.10
C GLN A 137 -7.19 5.85 -4.83
N PRO A 138 -6.80 7.00 -4.23
CA PRO A 138 -7.46 7.56 -3.04
C PRO A 138 -8.98 7.69 -3.18
N ALA A 139 -9.49 8.07 -4.35
CA ALA A 139 -10.93 8.19 -4.59
C ALA A 139 -11.66 6.84 -4.44
N ILE A 140 -11.09 5.76 -4.98
CA ILE A 140 -11.66 4.42 -4.88
C ILE A 140 -11.57 3.92 -3.43
N LEU A 141 -10.44 4.18 -2.75
CA LEU A 141 -10.30 3.83 -1.34
C LEU A 141 -11.31 4.59 -0.46
N ALA A 142 -11.55 5.87 -0.74
CA ALA A 142 -12.53 6.70 -0.05
C ALA A 142 -13.95 6.12 -0.17
N GLU A 143 -14.33 5.69 -1.38
CA GLU A 143 -15.58 4.99 -1.64
C GLU A 143 -15.68 3.70 -0.80
N ILE A 144 -14.63 2.88 -0.81
CA ILE A 144 -14.61 1.61 -0.07
C ILE A 144 -14.67 1.82 1.46
N TYR A 145 -14.03 2.89 1.94
CA TYR A 145 -13.96 3.22 3.35
C TYR A 145 -15.34 3.49 3.98
N THR A 146 -16.31 3.91 3.16
CA THR A 146 -17.68 4.17 3.65
C THR A 146 -18.44 2.90 4.03
N TYR A 147 -18.04 1.72 3.53
CA TYR A 147 -18.80 0.48 3.72
C TYR A 147 -18.63 -0.15 5.11
N PRO A 148 -19.69 -0.72 5.70
CA PRO A 148 -19.61 -1.44 6.98
C PRO A 148 -18.50 -2.50 7.04
N GLU A 149 -18.29 -3.23 5.94
CA GLU A 149 -17.27 -4.27 5.80
C GLU A 149 -15.84 -3.76 5.99
N TRP A 150 -15.63 -2.44 5.92
CA TRP A 150 -14.33 -1.88 6.24
C TRP A 150 -13.92 -2.18 7.70
N GLU A 151 -14.80 -1.96 8.68
CA GLU A 151 -14.46 -2.23 10.09
C GLU A 151 -14.35 -3.72 10.38
N SER A 152 -15.29 -4.50 9.85
CA SER A 152 -15.41 -5.92 10.22
C SER A 152 -14.42 -6.82 9.48
N LEU A 153 -13.90 -6.39 8.32
CA LEU A 153 -13.09 -7.25 7.45
C LEU A 153 -11.86 -6.53 6.88
N LEU A 154 -12.03 -5.44 6.12
CA LEU A 154 -10.94 -4.93 5.28
C LEU A 154 -9.82 -4.30 6.11
N ARG A 155 -10.15 -3.50 7.14
CA ARG A 155 -9.18 -2.79 7.97
C ARG A 155 -8.15 -3.75 8.57
N GLU A 156 -8.64 -4.83 9.17
CA GLU A 156 -7.89 -5.83 9.94
C GLU A 156 -7.21 -6.92 9.12
N LYS A 157 -7.46 -6.98 7.81
CA LYS A 157 -6.96 -8.04 6.90
C LYS A 157 -6.22 -7.51 5.68
N THR A 158 -5.97 -6.21 5.64
CA THR A 158 -5.21 -5.57 4.56
C THR A 158 -4.16 -4.62 5.14
N LEU A 159 -3.08 -4.44 4.40
CA LEU A 159 -2.07 -3.42 4.65
C LEU A 159 -2.27 -2.31 3.65
N ARG A 160 -2.27 -1.05 4.11
CA ARG A 160 -2.45 0.11 3.22
C ARG A 160 -1.16 0.91 3.17
N TYR A 161 -0.44 0.81 2.06
CA TYR A 161 0.80 1.55 1.87
C TYR A 161 0.54 2.79 1.02
N TYR A 162 0.68 3.97 1.62
CA TYR A 162 0.46 5.26 0.94
C TYR A 162 1.73 5.69 0.23
N HIS A 163 1.81 5.41 -1.07
CA HIS A 163 2.97 5.81 -1.85
C HIS A 163 2.90 7.31 -2.21
N LEU A 164 3.89 8.08 -1.76
CA LEU A 164 3.88 9.54 -1.79
C LEU A 164 4.66 10.17 -2.96
N TYR A 165 5.29 9.41 -3.84
CA TYR A 165 6.15 9.98 -4.87
C TYR A 165 5.54 9.90 -6.27
N ARG A 166 5.71 10.97 -7.03
CA ARG A 166 5.46 11.03 -8.46
C ARG A 166 6.82 10.98 -9.17
N PRO A 167 6.95 10.21 -10.25
CA PRO A 167 8.20 10.14 -11.00
C PRO A 167 8.55 11.53 -11.54
N THR A 168 9.67 12.09 -11.05
CA THR A 168 10.15 13.41 -11.51
C THR A 168 10.74 13.35 -12.91
N LYS A 169 11.24 12.17 -13.28
CA LYS A 169 11.74 11.81 -14.62
C LYS A 169 11.15 10.45 -14.95
N PRO A 170 10.05 10.40 -15.73
CA PRO A 170 9.45 9.12 -16.13
C PRO A 170 10.48 8.26 -16.87
N CYS A 171 10.57 6.99 -16.47
CA CYS A 171 11.35 5.96 -17.14
C CYS A 171 10.36 4.96 -17.76
N GLN A 172 10.58 4.57 -19.02
CA GLN A 172 9.72 3.58 -19.69
C GLN A 172 10.19 2.14 -19.43
N ASP A 173 11.48 1.97 -19.15
CA ASP A 173 12.06 0.68 -18.86
C ASP A 173 11.63 0.20 -17.47
N SER A 174 11.49 -1.11 -17.30
CA SER A 174 11.28 -1.66 -15.97
C SER A 174 12.56 -1.61 -15.14
N PRO A 175 12.48 -1.40 -13.82
CA PRO A 175 13.59 -1.65 -12.92
C PRO A 175 14.20 -3.04 -13.17
N SER A 176 15.52 -3.11 -13.28
CA SER A 176 16.24 -4.37 -13.50
C SER A 176 16.99 -4.76 -12.23
N PHE A 177 16.47 -5.75 -11.53
CA PHE A 177 17.12 -6.39 -10.38
C PHE A 177 16.63 -7.82 -10.23
N LYS A 178 17.37 -8.64 -9.47
CA LYS A 178 16.95 -10.00 -9.11
C LYS A 178 16.57 -10.04 -7.64
N VAL A 179 15.56 -10.84 -7.31
CA VAL A 179 15.16 -11.10 -5.93
C VAL A 179 15.51 -12.54 -5.60
N ASP A 180 16.30 -12.72 -4.56
CA ASP A 180 16.43 -13.99 -3.88
C ASP A 180 15.29 -14.09 -2.85
N TRP A 181 14.34 -14.99 -3.10
CA TRP A 181 13.16 -15.15 -2.24
C TRP A 181 13.47 -15.86 -0.91
N GLY A 182 14.73 -16.19 -0.66
CA GLY A 182 15.23 -16.64 0.65
C GLY A 182 14.70 -18.02 1.07
N ILE A 183 14.59 -18.23 2.38
CA ILE A 183 14.07 -19.48 2.97
C ILE A 183 12.56 -19.41 3.21
N ASP A 184 11.90 -20.53 3.46
CA ASP A 184 10.49 -20.52 3.86
C ASP A 184 10.29 -19.67 5.14
N ILE A 185 9.28 -18.80 5.13
CA ILE A 185 8.94 -17.93 6.25
C ILE A 185 8.56 -18.75 7.50
N ASP A 186 8.01 -19.94 7.29
CA ASP A 186 7.60 -20.83 8.38
C ASP A 186 8.78 -21.39 9.19
N LEU A 187 9.99 -21.36 8.61
CA LEU A 187 11.24 -21.72 9.29
C LEU A 187 11.81 -20.60 10.18
N VAL A 188 11.28 -19.37 10.07
CA VAL A 188 11.73 -18.23 10.85
C VAL A 188 10.98 -18.19 12.18
N LYS A 189 11.72 -18.09 13.29
CA LYS A 189 11.14 -17.98 14.63
C LYS A 189 10.37 -16.67 14.81
N LYS A 190 9.35 -16.68 15.67
CA LYS A 190 8.62 -15.47 16.06
C LYS A 190 9.59 -14.44 16.68
N PRO A 191 9.42 -13.15 16.39
CA PRO A 191 10.29 -12.10 16.93
C PRO A 191 10.10 -11.92 18.44
N ASP A 192 11.14 -11.42 19.11
CA ASP A 192 11.05 -10.97 20.50
C ASP A 192 10.55 -9.52 20.53
N TYR A 193 9.45 -9.25 21.21
CA TYR A 193 8.87 -7.89 21.24
C TYR A 193 9.59 -6.93 22.20
N ARG A 194 10.64 -7.38 22.91
CA ARG A 194 11.43 -6.54 23.82
C ARG A 194 12.46 -5.66 23.10
N TYR A 195 12.58 -5.75 21.77
CA TYR A 195 13.50 -4.89 21.01
C TYR A 195 13.08 -3.41 21.08
N LYS A 196 14.08 -2.51 21.22
CA LYS A 196 13.86 -1.06 21.39
C LYS A 196 13.05 -0.41 20.27
N LEU A 197 13.08 -0.97 19.07
CA LEU A 197 12.37 -0.43 17.89
C LEU A 197 10.95 -0.99 17.75
N TYR A 198 10.56 -2.01 18.53
CA TYR A 198 9.22 -2.60 18.46
C TYR A 198 8.14 -1.54 18.67
N SER A 199 8.25 -0.73 19.73
CA SER A 199 7.27 0.32 20.03
C SER A 199 7.09 1.36 18.92
N LYS A 200 8.13 1.61 18.11
CA LYS A 200 8.04 2.53 16.96
C LYS A 200 7.32 1.89 15.79
N VAL A 201 7.56 0.60 15.54
CA VAL A 201 6.85 -0.17 14.50
C VAL A 201 5.39 -0.34 14.90
N GLU A 202 5.14 -0.69 16.16
CA GLU A 202 3.82 -0.79 16.78
C GLU A 202 3.04 0.52 16.66
N ALA A 203 3.66 1.67 16.97
CA ALA A 203 2.98 2.97 16.83
C ALA A 203 2.51 3.27 15.40
N ILE A 204 3.24 2.82 14.37
CA ILE A 204 2.83 2.97 12.97
C ILE A 204 1.72 1.96 12.65
N ALA A 205 1.90 0.71 13.06
CA ALA A 205 0.95 -0.38 12.82
C ALA A 205 -0.41 -0.14 13.48
N GLY A 206 -0.43 0.46 14.66
CA GLY A 206 -1.65 0.75 15.44
C GLY A 206 -2.54 1.83 14.82
N ILE A 207 -2.06 2.51 13.79
CA ILE A 207 -2.89 3.41 12.96
C ILE A 207 -3.86 2.58 12.11
N GLN A 208 -3.47 1.37 11.71
CA GLN A 208 -4.18 0.55 10.74
C GLN A 208 -4.99 -0.58 11.36
N TRP A 209 -4.52 -1.17 12.47
CA TRP A 209 -5.04 -2.41 13.00
C TRP A 209 -5.31 -2.31 14.50
N GLY A 210 -6.21 -3.18 14.98
CA GLY A 210 -6.33 -3.43 16.42
C GLY A 210 -5.15 -4.22 16.97
N ASP A 211 -4.96 -4.18 18.29
CA ASP A 211 -3.77 -4.72 18.99
C ASP A 211 -3.43 -6.17 18.61
N ALA A 212 -4.44 -7.04 18.53
CA ALA A 212 -4.23 -8.44 18.17
C ALA A 212 -3.67 -8.60 16.73
N ARG A 213 -4.24 -7.87 15.78
CA ARG A 213 -3.85 -7.95 14.36
C ARG A 213 -2.56 -7.25 14.06
N LEU A 214 -2.29 -6.18 14.79
CA LEU A 214 -0.98 -5.54 14.79
C LEU A 214 0.12 -6.56 15.12
N GLN A 215 -0.04 -7.34 16.18
CA GLN A 215 0.98 -8.32 16.57
C GLN A 215 1.18 -9.41 15.51
N GLU A 216 0.09 -9.90 14.92
CA GLU A 216 0.13 -10.88 13.82
C GLU A 216 0.89 -10.32 12.61
N HIS A 217 0.45 -9.17 12.08
CA HIS A 217 1.03 -8.56 10.88
C HIS A 217 2.48 -8.11 11.10
N VAL A 218 2.79 -7.45 12.22
CA VAL A 218 4.18 -7.04 12.51
C VAL A 218 5.09 -8.27 12.63
N SER A 219 4.63 -9.34 13.31
CA SER A 219 5.41 -10.57 13.44
C SER A 219 5.70 -11.22 12.08
N ILE A 220 4.69 -11.36 11.21
CA ILE A 220 4.88 -12.00 9.90
C ILE A 220 5.73 -11.13 8.96
N LEU A 221 5.59 -9.80 8.97
CA LEU A 221 6.43 -8.89 8.19
C LEU A 221 7.91 -8.94 8.62
N LEU A 222 8.18 -9.01 9.92
CA LEU A 222 9.54 -9.18 10.44
C LEU A 222 10.14 -10.54 10.07
N ARG A 223 9.34 -11.60 10.17
CA ARG A 223 9.77 -12.95 9.74
C ARG A 223 10.04 -12.98 8.23
N ALA A 224 9.22 -12.31 7.43
CA ALA A 224 9.42 -12.18 5.99
C ALA A 224 10.73 -11.45 5.66
N SER A 225 11.03 -10.35 6.36
CA SER A 225 12.32 -9.65 6.25
C SER A 225 13.49 -10.60 6.51
N ALA A 226 13.50 -11.29 7.65
CA ALA A 226 14.55 -12.24 7.99
C ALA A 226 14.65 -13.42 7.00
N ALA A 227 13.50 -13.91 6.51
CA ALA A 227 13.43 -15.00 5.54
C ALA A 227 14.09 -14.63 4.20
N LEU A 228 13.87 -13.40 3.71
CA LEU A 228 14.51 -12.87 2.48
C LEU A 228 16.03 -12.77 2.64
N ASP A 229 16.51 -12.61 3.86
CA ASP A 229 17.94 -12.61 4.21
C ASP A 229 18.46 -14.01 4.60
N LYS A 230 17.67 -15.06 4.33
CA LYS A 230 17.99 -16.48 4.63
C LYS A 230 18.29 -16.77 6.11
N ARG A 231 17.74 -15.96 7.01
CA ARG A 231 17.89 -16.12 8.47
C ARG A 231 16.65 -16.75 9.08
N GLN A 232 16.88 -17.62 10.06
CA GLN A 232 15.81 -18.23 10.86
C GLN A 232 15.40 -17.39 12.10
N THR A 233 16.04 -16.24 12.31
CA THR A 233 15.79 -15.37 13.45
C THR A 233 15.76 -13.90 13.05
N VAL A 234 14.78 -13.18 13.58
CA VAL A 234 14.63 -11.72 13.43
C VAL A 234 15.68 -11.01 14.28
N THR A 235 16.26 -9.93 13.75
CA THR A 235 17.25 -9.08 14.44
C THR A 235 16.81 -7.62 14.44
N ASN A 236 17.56 -6.75 15.13
CA ASN A 236 17.32 -5.30 15.13
C ASN A 236 17.36 -4.67 13.73
N ASP A 237 18.09 -5.26 12.79
CA ASP A 237 18.18 -4.74 11.42
C ASP A 237 16.83 -4.89 10.68
N ASP A 238 16.09 -5.97 10.95
CA ASP A 238 14.74 -6.18 10.40
C ASP A 238 13.77 -5.13 10.96
N PHE A 239 13.86 -4.82 12.26
CA PHE A 239 13.07 -3.76 12.88
C PHE A 239 13.39 -2.38 12.29
N ALA A 240 14.67 -2.07 12.11
CA ALA A 240 15.10 -0.80 11.53
C ALA A 240 14.61 -0.65 10.09
N LEU A 241 14.71 -1.73 9.30
CA LEU A 241 14.21 -1.77 7.93
C LEU A 241 12.69 -1.62 7.90
N LEU A 242 11.96 -2.41 8.67
CA LEU A 242 10.50 -2.38 8.70
C LEU A 242 9.97 -1.03 9.18
N HIS A 243 10.57 -0.45 10.23
CA HIS A 243 10.24 0.90 10.70
C HIS A 243 10.46 1.95 9.61
N ARG A 244 11.55 1.87 8.84
CA ARG A 244 11.79 2.77 7.70
C ARG A 244 10.71 2.61 6.62
N LEU A 245 10.41 1.36 6.26
CA LEU A 245 9.49 1.06 5.16
C LEU A 245 8.04 1.35 5.51
N MET A 246 7.61 1.15 6.76
CA MET A 246 6.22 1.37 7.16
C MET A 246 5.86 2.84 7.36
N LYS A 247 6.82 3.78 7.42
CA LYS A 247 6.53 5.21 7.64
C LYS A 247 5.39 5.76 6.80
N PRO A 248 5.26 5.49 5.49
CA PRO A 248 4.18 6.07 4.69
C PRO A 248 2.77 5.62 5.14
N MET A 249 2.65 4.52 5.89
CA MET A 249 1.39 4.06 6.47
C MET A 249 0.83 5.06 7.50
N THR A 250 1.67 5.92 8.09
CA THR A 250 1.21 6.96 9.01
C THR A 250 0.30 7.99 8.35
N VAL A 251 0.28 8.08 7.02
CA VAL A 251 -0.61 8.98 6.28
C VAL A 251 -2.08 8.70 6.59
N GLU A 252 -2.44 7.43 6.84
CA GLU A 252 -3.82 7.00 7.08
C GLU A 252 -4.53 7.82 8.16
N ARG A 253 -3.84 8.11 9.28
CA ARG A 253 -4.42 8.87 10.40
C ARG A 253 -4.81 10.31 10.07
N TYR A 254 -4.24 10.86 9.00
CA TYR A 254 -4.45 12.26 8.60
C TYR A 254 -5.48 12.40 7.50
N VAL A 255 -5.64 11.35 6.68
CA VAL A 255 -6.52 11.38 5.51
C VAL A 255 -7.80 10.60 5.74
N MET A 256 -7.88 9.71 6.74
CA MET A 256 -9.10 8.97 7.07
C MET A 256 -9.75 9.52 8.33
N HIS A 257 -11.05 9.77 8.25
CA HIS A 257 -11.83 10.39 9.31
C HIS A 257 -13.09 9.62 9.62
N LYS A 258 -13.52 9.70 10.88
CA LYS A 258 -14.80 9.18 11.38
C LYS A 258 -15.47 10.25 12.22
N THR A 259 -16.78 10.41 12.08
CA THR A 259 -17.56 11.31 12.96
C THR A 259 -18.16 10.59 14.16
N GLY A 260 -18.27 9.25 14.12
CA GLY A 260 -18.69 8.41 15.25
C GLY A 260 -17.84 7.15 15.37
N PHE A 261 -18.11 6.33 16.40
CA PHE A 261 -17.32 5.12 16.65
C PHE A 261 -17.36 4.11 15.48
N GLU A 262 -18.50 3.99 14.80
CA GLU A 262 -18.71 3.05 13.68
C GLU A 262 -19.28 3.70 12.41
N VAL A 263 -19.51 5.02 12.42
CA VAL A 263 -20.27 5.72 11.37
C VAL A 263 -19.59 6.99 10.89
N GLY A 264 -20.06 7.51 9.75
CA GLY A 264 -19.60 8.78 9.18
C GLY A 264 -18.15 8.77 8.74
N ARG A 265 -17.76 7.69 8.06
CA ARG A 265 -16.42 7.49 7.50
C ARG A 265 -16.27 8.27 6.20
N TRP A 266 -15.19 9.03 6.09
CA TRP A 266 -14.79 9.70 4.85
C TRP A 266 -13.28 9.86 4.79
N MET A 267 -12.74 9.97 3.58
CA MET A 267 -11.31 10.17 3.35
C MET A 267 -11.06 11.50 2.64
N ASP A 268 -10.11 12.29 3.13
CA ASP A 268 -9.65 13.51 2.49
C ASP A 268 -8.74 13.17 1.29
N THR A 269 -9.38 12.98 0.13
CA THR A 269 -8.71 12.65 -1.12
C THR A 269 -7.87 13.80 -1.65
N ASN A 270 -8.24 15.06 -1.36
CA ASN A 270 -7.51 16.25 -1.76
C ASN A 270 -6.21 16.39 -0.96
N LEU A 271 -6.24 16.14 0.34
CA LEU A 271 -5.05 16.10 1.18
C LEU A 271 -4.13 14.96 0.77
N ALA A 272 -4.66 13.75 0.53
CA ALA A 272 -3.88 12.61 0.05
C ALA A 272 -3.16 12.94 -1.28
N ALA A 273 -3.86 13.54 -2.23
CA ALA A 273 -3.29 14.02 -3.48
C ALA A 273 -2.21 15.10 -3.27
N THR A 274 -2.46 16.04 -2.36
CA THR A 274 -1.56 17.16 -2.07
C THR A 274 -0.27 16.71 -1.38
N LEU A 275 -0.35 15.74 -0.46
CA LEU A 275 0.82 15.13 0.19
C LEU A 275 1.80 14.55 -0.84
N VAL A 276 1.29 13.91 -1.89
CA VAL A 276 2.11 13.38 -2.98
C VAL A 276 2.86 14.50 -3.70
N GLU A 277 2.17 15.59 -4.02
CA GLU A 277 2.81 16.73 -4.70
C GLU A 277 3.90 17.36 -3.82
N PHE A 278 3.65 17.52 -2.52
CA PHE A 278 4.62 18.00 -1.53
C PHE A 278 5.78 17.05 -1.25
N ALA A 279 5.61 15.75 -1.41
CA ALA A 279 6.70 14.79 -1.34
C ALA A 279 7.51 14.73 -2.65
N SER A 280 6.89 15.03 -3.80
CA SER A 280 7.47 14.83 -5.13
C SER A 280 8.25 16.03 -5.66
N TRP A 281 7.75 17.26 -5.45
CA TRP A 281 8.33 18.46 -6.09
C TRP A 281 8.88 19.46 -5.09
N LYS A 282 10.14 19.89 -5.24
CA LYS A 282 10.75 20.91 -4.36
C LYS A 282 9.99 22.25 -4.41
N ASN A 283 9.54 22.64 -5.60
CA ASN A 283 8.77 23.85 -5.86
C ASN A 283 7.43 23.47 -6.50
N ILE A 284 6.34 23.57 -5.73
CA ILE A 284 5.00 23.20 -6.20
C ILE A 284 4.27 24.45 -6.60
N SER A 285 3.60 24.38 -7.74
CA SER A 285 2.69 25.42 -8.21
C SER A 285 1.34 24.84 -8.56
N ILE A 286 0.34 25.71 -8.60
CA ILE A 286 -1.03 25.36 -9.00
C ILE A 286 -1.05 24.79 -10.42
N ASP A 287 -0.27 25.38 -11.33
CA ASP A 287 -0.18 24.92 -12.72
C ASP A 287 0.44 23.51 -12.82
N ARG A 288 1.33 23.14 -11.89
CA ARG A 288 1.89 21.78 -11.79
C ARG A 288 0.82 20.77 -11.36
N ILE A 289 0.10 21.07 -10.28
CA ILE A 289 -1.01 20.23 -9.79
C ILE A 289 -2.07 20.08 -10.89
N ALA A 290 -2.46 21.17 -11.55
CA ALA A 290 -3.41 21.16 -12.66
C ALA A 290 -2.99 20.19 -13.78
N ARG A 291 -1.70 20.22 -14.15
CA ARG A 291 -1.13 19.33 -15.17
C ARG A 291 -1.13 17.86 -14.75
N ASP A 292 -0.79 17.58 -13.50
CA ASP A 292 -0.64 16.22 -13.01
C ASP A 292 -2.00 15.53 -12.83
N TYR A 293 -3.05 16.28 -12.46
CA TYR A 293 -4.42 15.80 -12.28
C TYR A 293 -5.36 16.04 -13.47
N LYS A 294 -4.88 16.68 -14.55
CA LYS A 294 -5.67 16.97 -15.78
C LYS A 294 -6.94 17.80 -15.51
N ILE A 295 -6.82 18.80 -14.64
CA ILE A 295 -7.90 19.73 -14.28
C ILE A 295 -7.45 21.18 -14.50
N SER A 296 -8.40 22.12 -14.55
CA SER A 296 -8.05 23.53 -14.71
C SER A 296 -7.39 24.10 -13.44
N PRO A 297 -6.52 25.12 -13.58
CA PRO A 297 -5.98 25.83 -12.41
C PRO A 297 -7.05 26.40 -11.47
N SER A 298 -8.20 26.82 -12.00
CA SER A 298 -9.32 27.31 -11.18
C SER A 298 -9.91 26.20 -10.31
N THR A 299 -10.08 24.99 -10.85
CA THR A 299 -10.50 23.82 -10.07
C THR A 299 -9.48 23.49 -8.99
N VAL A 300 -8.17 23.57 -9.31
CA VAL A 300 -7.12 23.38 -8.29
C VAL A 300 -7.25 24.41 -7.16
N TYR A 301 -7.42 25.70 -7.46
CA TYR A 301 -7.63 26.73 -6.44
C TYR A 301 -8.84 26.40 -5.55
N GLN A 302 -9.95 25.99 -6.15
CA GLN A 302 -11.16 25.61 -5.40
C GLN A 302 -10.90 24.41 -4.47
N LEU A 303 -10.28 23.34 -4.96
CA LEU A 303 -9.97 22.16 -4.14
C LEU A 303 -8.98 22.49 -3.02
N LEU A 304 -7.94 23.27 -3.32
CA LEU A 304 -6.96 23.72 -2.33
C LEU A 304 -7.58 24.64 -1.26
N SER A 305 -8.64 25.39 -1.58
CA SER A 305 -9.33 26.23 -0.59
C SER A 305 -9.97 25.43 0.54
N GLN A 306 -10.29 24.15 0.30
CA GLN A 306 -10.88 23.23 1.28
C GLN A 306 -9.86 22.69 2.28
N ILE A 307 -8.56 22.77 1.96
CA ILE A 307 -7.44 22.25 2.76
C ILE A 307 -6.37 23.31 3.03
N LYS A 308 -6.79 24.58 3.10
CA LYS A 308 -5.92 25.76 3.25
C LYS A 308 -5.12 25.78 4.57
N GLU A 309 -5.49 24.97 5.54
CA GLU A 309 -4.80 24.79 6.81
C GLU A 309 -3.44 24.09 6.66
N TRP A 310 -3.18 23.43 5.52
CA TRP A 310 -1.96 22.66 5.28
C TRP A 310 -0.83 23.42 4.57
N PHE A 311 -1.15 24.49 3.85
CA PHE A 311 -0.16 25.28 3.10
C PHE A 311 -0.53 26.75 3.06
N VAL A 312 0.40 27.56 2.58
CA VAL A 312 0.17 28.96 2.20
C VAL A 312 0.55 29.14 0.74
N ALA A 313 -0.21 29.96 0.02
CA ALA A 313 0.29 30.48 -1.24
C ALA A 313 1.49 31.39 -0.91
N SER A 314 2.61 31.24 -1.62
CA SER A 314 3.64 32.27 -1.63
C SER A 314 3.08 33.54 -2.27
N GLU A 315 3.87 34.63 -2.24
CA GLU A 315 3.54 35.93 -2.83
C GLU A 315 2.61 35.83 -4.04
N THR A 316 1.54 36.63 -4.04
CA THR A 316 0.32 36.54 -4.85
C THR A 316 0.55 36.29 -6.35
N MET A 317 1.71 36.69 -6.88
CA MET A 317 2.09 36.55 -8.29
C MET A 317 2.69 35.18 -8.66
N THR A 318 3.25 34.44 -7.70
CA THR A 318 4.10 33.28 -7.98
C THR A 318 3.34 31.96 -8.12
N LYS A 319 2.07 31.90 -7.67
CA LYS A 319 1.23 30.68 -7.64
C LYS A 319 1.90 29.45 -7.00
N ARG A 320 2.96 29.64 -6.21
CA ARG A 320 3.64 28.53 -5.52
C ARG A 320 2.98 28.26 -4.18
N LEU A 321 3.10 27.01 -3.75
CA LEU A 321 2.56 26.56 -2.48
C LEU A 321 3.72 26.23 -1.54
N VAL A 322 3.65 26.76 -0.32
CA VAL A 322 4.62 26.51 0.73
C VAL A 322 3.93 25.69 1.83
N PRO A 323 4.49 24.54 2.23
CA PRO A 323 3.87 23.70 3.25
C PRO A 323 3.96 24.39 4.62
N LYS A 324 2.86 24.38 5.37
CA LYS A 324 2.85 24.84 6.77
C LYS A 324 3.61 23.84 7.67
N PRO A 325 3.98 24.23 8.90
CA PRO A 325 4.71 23.35 9.82
C PRO A 325 4.03 21.99 10.04
N GLU A 326 2.69 21.98 10.13
CA GLU A 326 1.93 20.75 10.31
C GLU A 326 2.11 19.79 9.12
N LEU A 327 2.01 20.29 7.88
CA LEU A 327 2.23 19.46 6.69
C LEU A 327 3.67 18.93 6.60
N LYS A 328 4.67 19.75 6.97
CA LYS A 328 6.07 19.31 7.04
C LYS A 328 6.26 18.18 8.06
N LYS A 329 5.57 18.27 9.21
CA LYS A 329 5.59 17.23 10.24
C LYS A 329 4.99 15.93 9.71
N VAL A 330 3.82 15.99 9.05
CA VAL A 330 3.18 14.81 8.41
C VAL A 330 4.12 14.15 7.42
N LEU A 331 4.73 14.93 6.51
CA LEU A 331 5.65 14.41 5.50
C LEU A 331 6.89 13.75 6.13
N LYS A 332 7.45 14.37 7.18
CA LYS A 332 8.60 13.81 7.91
C LYS A 332 8.25 12.51 8.64
N GLU A 333 7.09 12.46 9.28
CA GLU A 333 6.56 11.23 9.90
C GLU A 333 6.38 10.12 8.86
N ALA A 334 5.85 10.47 7.68
CA ALA A 334 5.68 9.56 6.55
C ALA A 334 7.00 9.16 5.84
N GLY A 335 8.16 9.64 6.32
CA GLY A 335 9.47 9.25 5.81
C GLY A 335 9.97 10.06 4.61
N VAL A 336 9.36 11.22 4.34
CA VAL A 336 9.83 12.14 3.31
C VAL A 336 11.01 12.95 3.84
N GLU A 337 12.20 12.71 3.29
CA GLU A 337 13.44 13.43 3.65
C GLU A 337 13.57 14.68 2.76
N ARG A 338 13.25 15.86 3.31
CA ARG A 338 13.35 17.16 2.62
C ARG A 338 13.82 18.28 3.53
#